data_AF-A0A7S1GFR0-F1
#
_entry.id   AF-A0A7S1GFR0-F1
#
_cell.length_a   1.000
_cell.length_b   1.000
_cell.length_c   1.000
_cell.angle_alpha   90.00
_cell.angle_beta   90.00
_cell.angle_gamma   90.00
#
_symmetry.space_group_name_H-M   'P 1'
#
loop_
_entity.id
_entity.type
_entity.pdbx_description
1 polymer ?
#
loop_
_entity_poly.entity_id
_entity_poly.type
_entity_poly.pdbx_seq_one_letter_code
_entity_poly.pdbx_strand_id
1 'polypeptide(L)'
;QIVMPGLWLMAISPIFVALSPNVGGACIWQIVMTIGEVLWSPRIISWTASLAPTGMEGLFFAITSARAILGPITDAVMGTMNDKYNTNCPDCRDQYGHFCDVVVNNNDNANNAVQCVSAQEECNLFLDNQQQQSCPQTCLECPTWVPTDPSTFWYLLMIAGIAAPLSVWLFLPFLRGAHVR
;
A
#
# COMPACT_ATOMS: atom_id res chain seq x y z
N GLN A 1 -19.10 -14.94 17.51
CA GLN A 1 -19.57 -13.60 17.09
C GLN A 1 -18.45 -12.53 17.07
N ILE A 2 -17.27 -12.80 17.64
CA ILE A 2 -16.22 -11.78 17.85
C ILE A 2 -15.27 -11.62 16.64
N VAL A 3 -15.43 -12.41 15.57
CA VAL A 3 -14.62 -12.30 14.34
C VAL A 3 -14.98 -11.05 13.51
N MET A 4 -16.26 -10.65 13.53
CA MET A 4 -16.80 -9.51 12.78
C MET A 4 -16.17 -8.16 13.14
N PRO A 5 -16.07 -7.76 14.43
CA PRO A 5 -15.47 -6.46 14.77
C PRO A 5 -14.00 -6.35 14.32
N GLY A 6 -13.24 -7.45 14.34
CA GLY A 6 -11.86 -7.48 13.83
C GLY A 6 -11.80 -7.19 12.32
N LEU A 7 -12.68 -7.82 11.53
CA LEU A 7 -12.77 -7.61 10.08
C LEU A 7 -13.16 -6.17 9.72
N TRP A 8 -14.12 -5.58 10.44
CA TRP A 8 -14.51 -4.19 10.22
C TRP A 8 -13.39 -3.21 10.59
N LEU A 9 -12.69 -3.44 11.71
CA LEU A 9 -11.55 -2.62 12.11
C LEU A 9 -10.43 -2.65 11.06
N MET A 10 -10.07 -3.84 10.55
CA MET A 10 -9.09 -3.96 9.47
C MET A 10 -9.54 -3.24 8.19
N ALA A 11 -10.80 -3.44 7.77
CA ALA A 11 -11.32 -2.88 6.53
C ALA A 11 -11.36 -1.34 6.53
N ILE A 12 -11.67 -0.73 7.69
CA ILE A 12 -11.74 0.72 7.85
C ILE A 12 -10.37 1.33 8.10
N SER A 13 -9.42 0.57 8.63
CA SER A 13 -8.09 1.07 9.02
C SER A 13 -7.38 1.95 7.99
N PRO A 14 -7.43 1.72 6.66
CA PRO A 14 -6.74 2.57 5.70
C PRO A 14 -7.22 4.03 5.65
N ILE A 15 -8.37 4.35 6.27
CA ILE A 15 -8.92 5.71 6.33
C ILE A 15 -7.94 6.73 6.95
N PHE A 16 -7.12 6.31 7.91
CA PHE A 16 -6.13 7.18 8.55
C PHE A 16 -5.05 7.63 7.57
N VAL A 17 -4.64 6.76 6.65
CA VAL A 17 -3.67 7.11 5.60
C VAL A 17 -4.35 7.87 4.46
N ALA A 18 -5.62 7.57 4.18
CA ALA A 18 -6.39 8.30 3.17
C ALA A 18 -6.59 9.78 3.54
N LEU A 19 -6.89 10.08 4.81
CA LEU A 19 -7.06 11.44 5.31
C LEU A 19 -5.72 12.18 5.50
N SER A 20 -4.67 11.45 5.88
CA SER A 20 -3.32 12.00 6.07
C SER A 20 -2.29 11.07 5.45
N PRO A 21 -1.90 11.28 4.16
CA PRO A 21 -0.90 10.46 3.47
C PRO A 21 0.51 10.86 3.90
N ASN A 22 0.78 10.72 5.20
CA ASN A 22 2.06 10.99 5.83
C ASN A 22 2.48 9.82 6.72
N VAL A 23 3.71 9.87 7.22
CA VAL A 23 4.26 8.81 8.09
C VAL A 23 3.41 8.62 9.35
N GLY A 24 2.90 9.70 9.93
CA GLY A 24 2.04 9.64 11.12
C GLY A 24 0.73 8.88 10.88
N GLY A 25 0.06 9.14 9.76
CA GLY A 25 -1.15 8.43 9.34
C GLY A 25 -0.89 6.95 9.11
N ALA A 26 0.25 6.61 8.50
CA ALA A 26 0.68 5.22 8.33
C ALA A 26 0.92 4.51 9.68
N CYS A 27 1.54 5.17 10.67
CA CYS A 27 1.73 4.59 12.00
C CYS A 27 0.39 4.28 12.69
N ILE A 28 -0.56 5.23 12.66
CA ILE A 28 -1.88 5.04 13.27
C ILE A 28 -2.64 3.92 12.55
N TRP A 29 -2.58 3.89 11.22
CA TRP A 29 -3.16 2.82 10.41
C TRP A 29 -2.65 1.44 10.83
N GLN A 30 -1.33 1.27 10.96
CA GLN A 30 -0.73 0.00 11.38
C GLN A 30 -1.24 -0.43 12.76
N ILE A 31 -1.31 0.47 13.73
CA ILE A 31 -1.84 0.16 15.07
C ILE A 31 -3.28 -0.37 14.99
N VAL A 32 -4.16 0.32 14.26
CA VAL A 32 -5.58 -0.09 14.13
C VAL A 32 -5.72 -1.40 13.35
N MET A 33 -4.91 -1.60 12.30
CA MET A 33 -4.87 -2.84 11.54
C MET A 33 -4.48 -4.02 12.44
N THR A 34 -3.39 -3.88 13.22
CA THR A 34 -2.92 -4.92 14.13
C THR A 34 -3.94 -5.25 15.22
N ILE A 35 -4.67 -4.27 15.76
CA ILE A 35 -5.77 -4.54 16.71
C ILE A 35 -6.84 -5.41 16.05
N GLY A 36 -7.21 -5.12 14.80
CA GLY A 36 -8.11 -5.97 14.02
C GLY A 36 -7.58 -7.40 13.85
N GLU A 37 -6.28 -7.54 13.61
CA GLU A 37 -5.60 -8.85 13.45
C GLU A 37 -5.64 -9.70 14.71
N VAL A 38 -5.37 -9.10 15.86
CA VAL A 38 -5.44 -9.78 17.14
C VAL A 38 -6.86 -10.27 17.43
N LEU A 39 -7.89 -9.54 17.01
CA LEU A 39 -9.29 -9.94 17.19
C LEU A 39 -9.73 -11.08 16.25
N TRP A 40 -9.13 -11.16 15.06
CA TRP A 40 -9.52 -12.08 14.00
C TRP A 40 -8.70 -13.39 13.97
N SER A 41 -7.38 -13.28 13.98
CA SER A 41 -6.42 -14.39 13.74
C SER A 41 -6.61 -15.62 14.65
N PRO A 42 -6.72 -15.51 16.00
CA PRO A 42 -6.91 -16.69 16.84
C PRO A 42 -8.30 -17.32 16.72
N ARG A 43 -9.29 -16.55 16.23
CA ARG A 43 -10.69 -17.00 16.19
C ARG A 43 -11.06 -17.69 14.90
N ILE A 44 -10.39 -17.40 13.79
CA ILE A 44 -10.71 -18.06 12.52
C ILE A 44 -10.41 -19.56 12.57
N ILE A 45 -9.33 -19.95 13.25
CA ILE A 45 -8.94 -21.36 13.39
C ILE A 45 -9.94 -22.10 14.28
N SER A 46 -10.29 -21.54 15.45
CA SER A 46 -11.28 -22.15 16.35
C SER A 46 -12.68 -22.21 15.73
N TRP A 47 -13.07 -21.19 14.94
CA TRP A 47 -14.30 -21.23 14.18
C TRP A 47 -14.29 -22.29 13.07
N THR A 48 -13.19 -22.41 12.32
CA THR A 48 -13.02 -23.46 11.30
C THR A 48 -13.11 -24.85 11.92
N ALA A 49 -12.47 -25.06 13.08
CA ALA A 49 -12.53 -26.32 13.82
C ALA A 49 -13.96 -26.66 14.24
N SER A 50 -14.73 -25.67 14.71
CA SER A 50 -16.13 -25.88 15.11
C SER A 50 -17.09 -26.23 13.96
N LEU A 51 -16.68 -25.97 12.71
CA LEU A 51 -17.45 -26.29 11.51
C LEU A 51 -17.07 -27.64 10.89
N ALA A 52 -15.93 -28.19 11.25
CA ALA A 52 -15.43 -29.41 10.66
C ALA A 52 -16.19 -30.64 11.18
N PRO A 53 -16.63 -31.57 10.31
CA PRO A 53 -17.15 -32.86 10.73
C PRO A 53 -16.04 -33.72 11.35
N THR A 54 -16.43 -34.64 12.24
CA THR A 54 -15.50 -35.50 12.97
C THR A 54 -14.60 -36.29 12.01
N GLY A 55 -13.28 -36.17 12.21
CA GLY A 55 -12.28 -36.84 11.37
C GLY A 55 -11.89 -36.10 10.08
N MET A 56 -12.45 -34.92 9.78
CA MET A 56 -12.11 -34.11 8.58
C MET A 56 -11.53 -32.73 8.92
N GLU A 57 -11.12 -32.51 10.17
CA GLU A 57 -10.60 -31.22 10.67
C GLU A 57 -9.40 -30.72 9.85
N GLY A 58 -8.48 -31.62 9.47
CA GLY A 58 -7.31 -31.28 8.66
C GLY A 58 -7.66 -30.74 7.27
N LEU A 59 -8.72 -31.26 6.63
CA LEU A 59 -9.18 -30.78 5.33
C LEU A 59 -9.77 -29.37 5.45
N PHE A 60 -10.54 -29.11 6.50
CA PHE A 60 -11.10 -27.78 6.74
C PHE A 60 -10.01 -26.73 7.01
N PHE A 61 -8.96 -27.09 7.76
CA PHE A 61 -7.81 -26.20 7.92
C PHE A 61 -7.05 -25.95 6.61
N ALA A 62 -6.89 -26.97 5.76
CA ALA A 62 -6.26 -26.83 4.44
C ALA A 62 -7.06 -25.91 3.51
N ILE A 63 -8.39 -26.00 3.53
CA ILE A 63 -9.25 -25.09 2.75
C ILE A 63 -9.13 -23.66 3.30
N THR A 64 -9.14 -23.48 4.63
CA THR A 64 -8.98 -22.16 5.24
C THR A 64 -7.61 -21.54 4.95
N SER A 65 -6.54 -22.34 4.82
CA SER A 65 -5.21 -21.84 4.45
C SER A 65 -5.06 -21.56 2.96
N ALA A 66 -5.83 -22.22 2.09
CA ALA A 66 -5.80 -22.01 0.64
C ALA A 66 -6.08 -20.55 0.22
N ARG A 67 -6.76 -19.75 1.05
CA ARG A 67 -6.94 -18.31 0.85
C ARG A 67 -5.61 -17.56 0.63
N ALA A 68 -4.51 -18.05 1.21
CA ALA A 68 -3.20 -17.43 1.10
C ALA A 68 -2.66 -17.45 -0.34
N ILE A 69 -3.17 -18.36 -1.20
CA ILE A 69 -2.80 -18.44 -2.62
C ILE A 69 -3.23 -17.18 -3.39
N LEU A 70 -4.23 -16.43 -2.90
CA LEU A 70 -4.66 -15.17 -3.51
C LEU A 70 -3.77 -13.97 -3.14
N GLY A 71 -2.82 -14.14 -2.22
CA GLY A 71 -1.90 -13.09 -1.78
C GLY A 71 -1.14 -12.42 -2.94
N PRO A 72 -0.42 -13.19 -3.78
CA PRO A 72 0.36 -12.62 -4.88
C PRO A 72 -0.46 -11.82 -5.90
N ILE A 73 -1.72 -12.21 -6.14
CA ILE A 73 -2.62 -11.48 -7.03
C ILE A 73 -2.95 -10.12 -6.42
N THR A 74 -3.22 -10.12 -5.11
CA THR A 74 -3.51 -8.89 -4.36
C THR A 74 -2.28 -7.97 -4.37
N ASP A 75 -1.09 -8.52 -4.15
CA ASP A 75 0.17 -7.76 -4.17
C ASP A 75 0.44 -7.15 -5.56
N ALA A 76 0.20 -7.91 -6.64
CA ALA A 76 0.33 -7.40 -8.00
C ALA A 76 -0.63 -6.23 -8.27
N VAL A 77 -1.89 -6.35 -7.87
CA VAL A 77 -2.87 -5.26 -8.00
C VAL A 77 -2.43 -4.04 -7.20
N MET A 78 -1.98 -4.21 -5.95
CA MET A 78 -1.45 -3.09 -5.14
C MET A 78 -0.25 -2.43 -5.80
N GLY A 79 0.66 -3.21 -6.39
CA GLY A 79 1.82 -2.69 -7.13
C GLY A 79 1.39 -1.82 -8.31
N THR A 80 0.45 -2.28 -9.14
CA THR A 80 -0.06 -1.49 -10.28
C THR A 80 -0.79 -0.22 -9.84
N MET A 81 -1.49 -0.27 -8.71
CA MET A 81 -2.18 0.90 -8.17
C MET A 81 -1.17 1.91 -7.59
N ASN A 82 -0.12 1.44 -6.91
CA ASN A 82 0.92 2.30 -6.38
C ASN A 82 1.68 3.02 -7.51
N ASP A 83 2.00 2.31 -8.59
CA ASP A 83 2.66 2.92 -9.77
C ASP A 83 1.82 4.05 -10.39
N LYS A 84 0.49 3.90 -10.39
CA LYS A 84 -0.43 4.90 -10.97
C LYS A 84 -0.70 6.11 -10.06
N TYR A 85 -0.84 5.91 -8.75
CA TYR A 85 -1.26 6.97 -7.82
C TYR A 85 -0.10 7.57 -7.02
N ASN A 86 1.05 6.91 -6.99
CA ASN A 86 2.26 7.33 -6.31
C ASN A 86 3.46 7.14 -7.26
N THR A 87 3.41 7.86 -8.38
CA THR A 87 4.41 7.76 -9.46
C THR A 87 5.77 8.25 -8.97
N ASN A 88 6.80 7.48 -9.28
CA ASN A 88 8.17 7.88 -9.01
C ASN A 88 8.62 9.01 -9.97
N CYS A 89 9.69 9.74 -9.63
CA CYS A 89 10.28 10.78 -10.47
C CYS A 89 11.64 10.31 -11.05
N PRO A 90 11.65 9.53 -12.16
CA PRO A 90 12.87 8.92 -12.68
C PRO A 90 13.90 9.93 -13.19
N ASP A 91 13.49 11.13 -13.62
CA ASP A 91 14.43 12.15 -14.11
C ASP A 91 15.23 12.82 -12.99
N CYS A 92 14.69 12.83 -11.78
CA CYS A 92 15.29 13.42 -10.59
C CYS A 92 15.87 12.37 -9.63
N ARG A 93 15.91 11.09 -10.06
CA ARG A 93 16.30 9.97 -9.23
C ARG A 93 17.19 9.00 -10.00
N ASP A 94 18.18 8.46 -9.32
CA ASP A 94 19.06 7.41 -9.84
C ASP A 94 18.30 6.07 -10.00
N GLN A 95 18.82 5.14 -10.80
CA GLN A 95 18.32 3.76 -10.94
C GLN A 95 18.22 3.03 -9.59
N TYR A 96 19.02 3.42 -8.61
CA TYR A 96 19.00 2.87 -7.23
C TYR A 96 18.02 3.57 -6.29
N GLY A 97 17.38 4.66 -6.73
CA GLY A 97 16.41 5.38 -5.92
C GLY A 97 17.01 6.47 -5.02
N HIS A 98 18.20 6.97 -5.31
CA HIS A 98 18.73 8.15 -4.63
C HIS A 98 18.33 9.42 -5.38
N PHE A 99 18.01 10.48 -4.65
CA PHE A 99 17.81 11.80 -5.26
C PHE A 99 19.16 12.34 -5.70
N CYS A 100 19.16 13.07 -6.81
CA CYS A 100 20.36 13.69 -7.36
C CYS A 100 20.61 14.99 -6.61
N ASP A 101 21.20 14.93 -5.42
CA ASP A 101 21.31 16.05 -4.50
C ASP A 101 22.54 16.93 -4.72
N VAL A 102 23.59 16.37 -5.35
CA VAL A 102 24.87 17.04 -5.51
C VAL A 102 24.93 17.81 -6.83
N VAL A 103 25.43 19.03 -6.75
CA VAL A 103 25.59 19.93 -7.89
C VAL A 103 27.01 19.83 -8.44
N VAL A 104 27.17 19.54 -9.73
CA VAL A 104 28.48 19.48 -10.42
C VAL A 104 28.46 20.38 -11.65
N ASN A 105 29.54 21.15 -11.85
CA ASN A 105 29.70 21.95 -13.06
C ASN A 105 30.19 21.05 -14.20
N ASN A 106 29.35 20.84 -15.21
CA ASN A 106 29.74 20.07 -16.38
C ASN A 106 30.43 20.99 -17.41
N ASN A 107 31.75 20.85 -17.53
CA ASN A 107 32.57 21.66 -18.43
C ASN A 107 32.56 21.16 -19.88
N ASP A 108 31.87 20.05 -20.18
CA ASP A 108 31.88 19.44 -21.52
C ASP A 108 30.88 20.08 -22.50
N ASN A 109 29.96 20.93 -22.00
CA ASN A 109 29.03 21.70 -22.83
C ASN A 109 29.49 23.16 -22.97
N ALA A 110 29.43 23.71 -24.19
CA ALA A 110 29.85 25.08 -24.52
C ALA A 110 29.09 26.21 -23.79
N ASN A 111 28.01 25.85 -23.08
CA ASN A 111 27.30 26.69 -22.14
C ASN A 111 27.53 26.05 -20.77
N ASN A 112 28.16 26.73 -19.80
CA ASN A 112 28.51 26.25 -18.45
C ASN A 112 27.31 25.64 -17.68
N ALA A 113 26.75 24.52 -18.10
CA ALA A 113 25.53 23.95 -17.57
C ALA A 113 25.83 23.24 -16.26
N VAL A 114 25.00 23.49 -15.26
CA VAL A 114 25.13 22.87 -13.96
C VAL A 114 24.30 21.58 -13.96
N GLN A 115 24.89 20.48 -13.55
CA GLN A 115 24.29 19.15 -13.58
C GLN A 115 24.06 18.64 -12.15
N CYS A 116 22.94 17.95 -11.93
CA CYS A 116 22.72 17.22 -10.68
C CYS A 116 23.24 15.78 -10.79
N VAL A 117 23.90 15.32 -9.74
CA VAL A 117 24.41 13.95 -9.62
C VAL A 117 23.96 13.35 -8.30
N SER A 118 23.78 12.03 -8.28
CA SER A 118 23.65 11.27 -7.04
C SER A 118 25.05 10.88 -6.52
N ALA A 119 25.09 10.22 -5.37
CA ALA A 119 26.33 9.64 -4.85
C ALA A 119 26.92 8.53 -5.74
N GLN A 120 26.16 7.97 -6.68
CA GLN A 120 26.57 6.84 -7.51
C GLN A 120 26.56 7.13 -9.02
N GLU A 121 25.65 7.96 -9.52
CA GLU A 121 25.46 8.20 -10.96
C GLU A 121 25.12 9.66 -11.30
N GLU A 122 25.37 10.00 -12.57
CA GLU A 122 25.02 11.27 -13.17
C GLU A 122 23.55 11.27 -13.60
N CYS A 123 22.78 12.26 -13.16
CA CYS A 123 21.38 12.35 -13.51
C CYS A 123 21.17 13.22 -14.75
N ASN A 124 20.14 12.90 -15.53
CA ASN A 124 19.80 13.63 -16.76
C ASN A 124 19.04 14.94 -16.46
N LEU A 125 19.56 15.74 -15.53
CA LEU A 125 18.97 16.99 -15.08
C LEU A 125 19.98 18.12 -15.18
N PHE A 126 19.74 19.03 -16.13
CA PHE A 126 20.56 20.19 -16.39
C PHE A 126 19.86 21.47 -15.92
N LEU A 127 20.52 22.22 -15.06
CA LEU A 127 20.08 23.50 -14.54
C LEU A 127 20.74 24.63 -15.34
N ASP A 128 19.92 25.60 -15.76
CA ASP A 128 20.41 26.85 -16.31
C ASP A 128 20.88 27.78 -15.17
N ASN A 129 22.01 28.46 -15.37
CA ASN A 129 22.76 29.22 -14.35
C ASN A 129 21.98 30.34 -13.65
N GLN A 130 20.77 30.64 -14.09
CA GLN A 130 20.03 31.84 -13.67
C GLN A 130 18.91 31.59 -12.65
N GLN A 131 18.49 30.34 -12.36
CA GLN A 131 17.27 30.14 -11.54
C GLN A 131 17.32 29.09 -10.41
N GLN A 132 18.23 28.11 -10.37
CA GLN A 132 18.33 27.18 -9.23
C GLN A 132 19.77 26.71 -8.99
N GLN A 133 20.33 27.08 -7.83
CA GLN A 133 21.64 26.60 -7.36
C GLN A 133 21.55 25.32 -6.51
N SER A 134 20.35 24.73 -6.37
CA SER A 134 20.08 23.57 -5.51
C SER A 134 19.30 22.51 -6.26
N CYS A 135 19.79 21.27 -6.21
CA CYS A 135 19.11 20.12 -6.80
C CYS A 135 17.89 19.68 -5.96
N PRO A 136 16.85 19.12 -6.61
CA PRO A 136 15.61 18.71 -5.94
C PRO A 136 15.86 17.56 -4.96
N GLN A 137 15.35 17.70 -3.74
CA GLN A 137 15.45 16.65 -2.70
C GLN A 137 14.17 15.81 -2.62
N THR A 138 13.11 16.26 -3.29
CA THR A 138 11.81 15.58 -3.32
C THR A 138 11.23 15.60 -4.74
N CYS A 139 10.39 14.62 -5.06
CA CYS A 139 9.72 14.60 -6.37
C CYS A 139 8.81 15.83 -6.60
N LEU A 140 8.32 16.47 -5.54
CA LEU A 140 7.51 17.70 -5.63
C LEU A 140 8.28 18.89 -6.22
N GLU A 141 9.59 18.91 -6.06
CA GLU A 141 10.49 19.96 -6.55
C GLU A 141 11.01 19.66 -7.97
N CYS A 142 10.69 18.48 -8.51
CA CYS A 142 11.17 18.03 -9.81
C CYS A 142 10.33 18.67 -10.94
N PRO A 143 10.95 19.35 -11.92
CA PRO A 143 10.21 20.10 -12.95
C PRO A 143 9.47 19.21 -13.95
N THR A 144 9.90 17.95 -14.12
CA THR A 144 9.26 16.98 -15.03
C THR A 144 8.20 16.13 -14.33
N TRP A 145 8.10 16.20 -13.00
CA TRP A 145 7.21 15.35 -12.23
C TRP A 145 5.79 15.93 -12.22
N VAL A 146 4.82 15.06 -12.54
CA VAL A 146 3.41 15.41 -12.53
C VAL A 146 2.84 15.05 -11.15
N PRO A 147 2.16 15.98 -10.46
CA PRO A 147 1.58 15.70 -9.16
C PRO A 147 0.48 14.64 -9.25
N THR A 148 0.63 13.58 -8.45
CA THR A 148 -0.41 12.57 -8.24
C THR A 148 -0.99 12.67 -6.84
N ASP A 149 -2.26 12.25 -6.68
CA ASP A 149 -2.95 12.25 -5.40
C ASP A 149 -2.84 10.87 -4.72
N PRO A 150 -1.93 10.69 -3.72
CA PRO A 150 -1.75 9.40 -3.05
C PRO A 150 -2.95 9.02 -2.17
N SER A 151 -3.81 9.97 -1.80
CA SER A 151 -5.00 9.71 -0.97
C SER A 151 -6.04 8.86 -1.69
N THR A 152 -6.21 9.03 -3.01
CA THR A 152 -7.18 8.27 -3.82
C THR A 152 -6.89 6.76 -3.78
N PHE A 153 -5.62 6.37 -3.78
CA PHE A 153 -5.19 4.98 -3.63
C PHE A 153 -5.74 4.35 -2.34
N TRP A 154 -5.57 5.04 -1.21
CA TRP A 154 -6.01 4.54 0.10
C TRP A 154 -7.53 4.50 0.24
N TYR A 155 -8.26 5.42 -0.39
CA TYR A 155 -9.72 5.32 -0.46
C TYR A 155 -10.20 4.11 -1.25
N LEU A 156 -9.58 3.82 -2.39
CA LEU A 156 -9.89 2.63 -3.18
C LEU A 156 -9.59 1.35 -2.40
N LEU A 157 -8.46 1.32 -1.68
CA LEU A 157 -8.10 0.20 -0.80
C LEU A 157 -9.14 -0.04 0.29
N MET A 158 -9.60 1.04 0.94
CA MET A 158 -10.64 0.96 1.98
C MET A 158 -11.95 0.39 1.41
N ILE A 159 -12.41 0.89 0.26
CA ILE A 159 -13.64 0.42 -0.39
C ILE A 159 -13.54 -1.07 -0.73
N ALA A 160 -12.42 -1.50 -1.30
CA ALA A 160 -12.16 -2.91 -1.58
C ALA A 160 -12.12 -3.75 -0.29
N GLY A 161 -11.50 -3.22 0.78
CA GLY A 161 -11.42 -3.87 2.09
C GLY A 161 -12.78 -4.09 2.76
N ILE A 162 -13.75 -3.20 2.54
CA ILE A 162 -15.12 -3.30 3.10
C ILE A 162 -15.92 -4.44 2.45
N ALA A 163 -15.57 -4.89 1.24
CA ALA A 163 -16.25 -6.01 0.58
C ALA A 163 -16.15 -7.32 1.39
N ALA A 164 -15.04 -7.54 2.08
CA ALA A 164 -14.82 -8.74 2.91
C ALA A 164 -15.78 -8.82 4.11
N PRO A 165 -15.84 -7.86 5.05
CA PRO A 165 -16.80 -7.90 6.15
C PRO A 165 -18.25 -7.86 5.68
N LEU A 166 -18.56 -7.15 4.58
CA LEU A 166 -19.91 -7.14 3.99
C LEU A 166 -20.33 -8.52 3.48
N SER A 167 -19.45 -9.21 2.75
CA SER A 167 -19.75 -10.57 2.26
C SER A 167 -19.96 -11.54 3.42
N VAL A 168 -19.09 -11.52 4.43
CA VAL A 168 -19.26 -12.35 5.63
C VAL A 168 -20.57 -12.00 6.36
N TRP A 169 -20.90 -10.72 6.49
CA TRP A 169 -22.17 -10.29 7.10
C TRP A 169 -23.39 -10.81 6.35
N LEU A 170 -23.36 -10.77 5.02
CA LEU A 170 -24.45 -11.22 4.14
C LEU A 170 -24.59 -12.75 4.12
N PHE A 171 -23.48 -13.50 4.11
CA PHE A 171 -23.51 -14.97 4.07
C PHE A 171 -23.67 -15.63 5.45
N LEU A 172 -23.33 -14.94 6.54
CA LEU A 172 -23.52 -15.44 7.91
C LEU A 172 -24.93 -15.95 8.25
N PRO A 173 -26.04 -15.24 7.94
CA PRO A 173 -27.39 -15.73 8.22
C PRO A 173 -27.72 -17.01 7.44
N PHE A 174 -27.23 -17.13 6.20
CA PHE A 174 -27.40 -18.34 5.39
C PHE A 174 -26.66 -19.54 6.00
N LEU A 175 -25.38 -19.35 6.38
CA LEU A 175 -24.55 -20.40 6.97
C LEU A 175 -25.05 -20.86 8.35
N ARG A 176 -25.74 -19.99 9.09
CA ARG A 176 -26.34 -20.36 10.39
C ARG A 176 -27.66 -21.13 10.27
N GLY A 177 -28.14 -21.41 9.06
CA GLY A 177 -29.37 -22.17 8.86
C GLY A 177 -30.62 -21.45 9.36
N ALA A 178 -30.59 -20.12 9.49
CA ALA A 178 -31.72 -19.33 10.02
C ALA A 178 -32.96 -19.31 9.09
N HIS A 179 -32.96 -20.09 8.01
CA HIS A 179 -34.08 -20.29 7.09
C HIS A 179 -34.64 -21.72 7.06
N VAL A 180 -34.19 -22.60 7.97
CA VAL A 180 -34.94 -23.83 8.24
C VAL A 180 -35.92 -23.51 9.36
N ARG A 181 -37.15 -23.16 8.98
CA ARG A 181 -38.32 -23.04 9.86
C ARG A 181 -39.07 -24.36 9.86
#